data_AF-A0A6J8B213-F1
#
_entry.id   AF-A0A6J8B213-F1
#
_cell.length_a   1.000
_cell.length_b   1.000
_cell.length_c   1.000
_cell.angle_alpha   90.00
_cell.angle_beta   90.00
_cell.angle_gamma   90.00
#
_symmetry.space_group_name_H-M   'P 1'
#
loop_
_entity.id
_entity.type
_entity.pdbx_description
1 polymer ?
#
loop_
_entity_poly.entity_id
_entity_poly.type
_entity_poly.pdbx_seq_one_letter_code
_entity_poly.pdbx_strand_id
1 'polypeptide(L)'
;MYNGTIQTLDRDRNTTCTMVPSKTFDRNRNTSCTMVPSKTFDRNRNTTCTMVPSKTLDRNRNTTCTMVPSKTFDRNRNTSCTMVPSKTFDRNRNTTCTMVPSKTLDRNRNTTCTMVPSKTFDRNRNTTCTMVPSKTFDRDRNTTCTCTMSVTLHTDLGDIKIELFCESCPVTCENFLALCASDYYNGCIFHRNIKGFMLQTGDPTGTGKGGNSIWGQKFEDELRDNLKHNVRGVVSMANNGPDSNGSQFFFSYAKQPHLDMKYTVFGKVIDGFDTLDEFEKQPVDEKTYRPLNESRIQDITVHANPIAG
;
A
#
# COMPACT_ATOMS: atom_id res chain seq x y z
N MET A 1 -34.44 25.80 12.90
CA MET A 1 -33.04 25.75 12.43
C MET A 1 -32.16 26.32 13.54
N TYR A 2 -31.16 25.57 14.02
CA TYR A 2 -30.20 26.07 15.02
C TYR A 2 -29.03 26.73 14.30
N ASN A 3 -28.80 28.03 14.56
CA ASN A 3 -27.64 28.79 14.07
C ASN A 3 -26.93 29.43 15.28
N GLY A 4 -26.05 28.68 15.95
CA GLY A 4 -25.29 29.15 17.11
C GLY A 4 -24.33 28.09 17.66
N THR A 5 -23.34 28.51 18.46
CA THR A 5 -22.40 27.60 19.15
C THR A 5 -23.09 27.02 20.39
N ILE A 6 -23.46 25.74 20.35
CA ILE A 6 -24.19 25.09 21.46
C ILE A 6 -23.20 24.28 22.29
N GLN A 7 -23.22 24.37 23.62
CA GLN A 7 -22.25 23.61 24.43
C GLN A 7 -22.40 22.10 24.25
N THR A 8 -23.62 21.59 24.14
CA THR A 8 -23.94 20.17 24.05
C THR A 8 -25.19 19.97 23.18
N LEU A 9 -25.14 19.06 22.21
CA LEU A 9 -26.31 18.59 21.47
C LEU A 9 -26.57 17.13 21.89
N ASP A 10 -27.45 16.95 22.88
CA ASP A 10 -27.70 15.67 23.56
C ASP A 10 -29.18 15.29 23.52
N ARG A 11 -29.47 14.05 23.10
CA ARG A 11 -30.82 13.43 23.05
C ARG A 11 -31.84 14.07 22.11
N ASP A 12 -31.40 14.82 21.12
CA ASP A 12 -32.29 15.38 20.11
C ASP A 12 -32.93 14.30 19.22
N ARG A 13 -34.12 14.58 18.71
CA ARG A 13 -34.89 13.67 17.86
C ARG A 13 -35.49 14.40 16.67
N ASN A 14 -35.38 13.80 15.48
CA ASN A 14 -35.97 14.32 14.24
C ASN A 14 -35.49 15.75 13.91
N THR A 15 -34.19 15.98 14.05
CA THR A 15 -33.60 17.33 13.97
C THR A 15 -32.76 17.50 12.70
N THR A 16 -32.99 18.59 11.98
CA THR A 16 -32.13 19.03 10.89
C THR A 16 -31.30 20.23 11.33
N CYS A 17 -29.98 20.16 11.12
CA CYS A 17 -29.06 21.22 11.53
C CYS A 17 -28.05 21.56 10.43
N THR A 18 -27.62 22.81 10.33
CA THR A 18 -26.75 23.26 9.22
C THR A 18 -25.35 23.62 9.67
N MET A 19 -25.22 24.34 10.78
CA MET A 19 -23.93 24.60 11.44
C MET A 19 -24.10 24.62 12.95
N VAL A 20 -23.72 23.51 13.60
CA VAL A 20 -23.75 23.43 15.06
C VAL A 20 -22.38 22.97 15.56
N PRO A 21 -21.45 23.91 15.79
CA PRO A 21 -20.27 23.61 16.59
C PRO A 21 -20.75 23.27 18.01
N SER A 22 -20.47 22.05 18.45
CA SER A 22 -20.78 21.59 19.80
C SER A 22 -19.55 21.07 20.51
N LYS A 23 -19.52 21.07 21.86
CA LYS A 23 -18.45 20.32 22.54
C LYS A 23 -18.76 18.82 22.48
N THR A 24 -20.03 18.45 22.56
CA THR A 24 -20.50 17.07 22.63
C THR A 24 -21.74 16.89 21.74
N PHE A 25 -21.77 15.82 20.93
CA PHE A 25 -22.92 15.39 20.14
C PHE A 25 -23.27 13.94 20.54
N ASP A 26 -24.16 13.75 21.53
CA ASP A 26 -24.44 12.45 22.17
C ASP A 26 -25.92 12.04 22.03
N ARG A 27 -26.19 10.73 21.86
CA ARG A 27 -27.54 10.11 21.94
C ARG A 27 -28.62 10.68 21.01
N ASN A 28 -28.27 11.38 19.95
CA ASN A 28 -29.24 11.94 19.02
C ASN A 28 -29.86 10.85 18.14
N ARG A 29 -31.10 11.07 17.67
CA ARG A 29 -31.84 10.12 16.83
C ARG A 29 -32.49 10.79 15.64
N ASN A 30 -32.41 10.17 14.46
CA ASN A 30 -33.03 10.67 13.24
C ASN A 30 -32.59 12.11 12.97
N THR A 31 -31.29 12.35 12.93
CA THR A 31 -30.73 13.69 12.81
C THR A 31 -29.95 13.85 11.51
N SER A 32 -30.15 14.95 10.81
CA SER A 32 -29.43 15.25 9.57
C SER A 32 -28.71 16.59 9.72
N CYS A 33 -27.38 16.58 9.65
CA CYS A 33 -26.58 17.75 9.98
C CYS A 33 -25.46 18.02 8.97
N THR A 34 -25.34 19.23 8.44
CA THR A 34 -24.32 19.49 7.40
C THR A 34 -22.92 19.77 7.97
N MET A 35 -22.81 20.47 9.10
CA MET A 35 -21.52 20.75 9.74
C MET A 35 -21.62 20.67 11.27
N VAL A 36 -20.91 19.71 11.86
CA VAL A 36 -20.88 19.45 13.31
C VAL A 36 -19.44 19.25 13.79
N PRO A 37 -18.65 20.32 13.96
CA PRO A 37 -17.40 20.24 14.70
C PRO A 37 -17.73 19.89 16.15
N SER A 38 -17.31 18.72 16.62
CA SER A 38 -17.47 18.32 18.01
C SER A 38 -16.17 17.84 18.63
N LYS A 39 -16.11 17.73 19.97
CA LYS A 39 -15.01 16.98 20.60
C LYS A 39 -15.38 15.51 20.71
N THR A 40 -16.65 15.21 20.94
CA THR A 40 -17.19 13.85 21.06
C THR A 40 -18.45 13.69 20.20
N PHE A 41 -18.57 12.56 19.53
CA PHE A 41 -19.74 12.22 18.71
C PHE A 41 -20.11 10.76 18.98
N ASP A 42 -21.01 10.57 19.95
CA ASP A 42 -21.21 9.27 20.58
C ASP A 42 -22.68 8.84 20.59
N ARG A 43 -22.93 7.52 20.50
CA ARG A 43 -24.25 6.88 20.71
C ARG A 43 -25.40 7.40 19.84
N ASN A 44 -25.13 8.04 18.72
CA ASN A 44 -26.16 8.56 17.81
C ASN A 44 -26.78 7.42 16.99
N ARG A 45 -28.03 7.63 16.52
CA ARG A 45 -28.76 6.65 15.73
C ARG A 45 -29.47 7.30 14.54
N ASN A 46 -29.39 6.67 13.37
CA ASN A 46 -30.03 7.16 12.15
C ASN A 46 -29.61 8.62 11.88
N THR A 47 -28.31 8.82 11.75
CA THR A 47 -27.72 10.16 11.68
C THR A 47 -26.94 10.33 10.38
N THR A 48 -27.20 11.40 9.65
CA THR A 48 -26.46 11.73 8.43
C THR A 48 -25.73 13.03 8.65
N CYS A 49 -24.40 13.01 8.54
CA CYS A 49 -23.58 14.20 8.69
C CYS A 49 -22.64 14.39 7.49
N THR A 50 -22.38 15.61 7.05
CA THR A 50 -21.39 15.82 5.97
C THR A 50 -20.00 16.19 6.46
N MET A 51 -19.88 16.85 7.62
CA MET A 51 -18.58 17.24 8.16
C MET A 51 -18.60 17.14 9.68
N VAL A 52 -17.85 16.20 10.25
CA VAL A 52 -17.77 15.94 11.69
C VAL A 52 -16.30 15.81 12.13
N PRO A 53 -15.54 16.91 12.22
CA PRO A 53 -14.27 16.89 12.96
C PRO A 53 -14.60 16.56 14.41
N SER A 54 -14.20 15.37 14.89
CA SER A 54 -14.45 14.94 16.28
C SER A 54 -13.20 14.31 16.87
N LYS A 55 -12.91 14.48 18.16
CA LYS A 55 -11.81 13.69 18.76
C LYS A 55 -12.21 12.22 18.92
N THR A 56 -13.49 11.93 19.15
CA THR A 56 -13.99 10.56 19.35
C THR A 56 -15.28 10.31 18.56
N LEU A 57 -15.38 9.12 17.95
CA LEU A 57 -16.59 8.63 17.30
C LEU A 57 -16.93 7.22 17.82
N ASP A 58 -17.71 7.11 18.90
CA ASP A 58 -18.01 5.83 19.56
C ASP A 58 -19.51 5.44 19.54
N ARG A 59 -19.81 4.15 19.35
CA ARG A 59 -21.16 3.54 19.53
C ARG A 59 -22.28 4.10 18.63
N ASN A 60 -21.97 4.70 17.49
CA ASN A 60 -23.00 5.19 16.57
C ASN A 60 -23.64 4.04 15.79
N ARG A 61 -24.89 4.22 15.36
CA ARG A 61 -25.64 3.21 14.59
C ARG A 61 -26.37 3.83 13.41
N ASN A 62 -26.32 3.18 12.25
CA ASN A 62 -26.99 3.64 11.03
C ASN A 62 -26.58 5.10 10.74
N THR A 63 -25.29 5.32 10.56
CA THR A 63 -24.71 6.66 10.51
C THR A 63 -23.91 6.82 9.22
N THR A 64 -24.10 7.93 8.52
CA THR A 64 -23.35 8.24 7.30
C THR A 64 -22.61 9.54 7.48
N CYS A 65 -21.28 9.54 7.33
CA CYS A 65 -20.44 10.72 7.54
C CYS A 65 -19.38 10.91 6.45
N THR A 66 -19.35 12.04 5.73
CA THR A 66 -18.40 12.20 4.61
C THR A 66 -17.03 12.79 4.95
N MET A 67 -16.84 13.37 6.14
CA MET A 67 -15.52 13.78 6.64
C MET A 67 -15.45 13.67 8.15
N VAL A 68 -14.64 12.74 8.67
CA VAL A 68 -14.54 12.49 10.12
C VAL A 68 -13.09 12.31 10.56
N PRO A 69 -12.26 13.37 10.60
CA PRO A 69 -11.01 13.31 11.33
C PRO A 69 -11.30 12.98 12.79
N SER A 70 -10.86 11.81 13.28
CA SER A 70 -11.08 11.43 14.67
C SER A 70 -9.94 10.66 15.29
N LYS A 71 -9.63 10.87 16.57
CA LYS A 71 -8.55 10.10 17.20
C LYS A 71 -8.95 8.64 17.42
N THR A 72 -10.23 8.38 17.69
CA THR A 72 -10.77 7.05 17.99
C THR A 72 -12.08 6.80 17.25
N PHE A 73 -12.19 5.68 16.54
CA PHE A 73 -13.38 5.25 15.80
C PHE A 73 -13.81 3.85 16.26
N ASP A 74 -14.69 3.78 17.25
CA ASP A 74 -14.93 2.51 17.95
C ASP A 74 -16.41 2.12 18.02
N ARG A 75 -16.68 0.81 18.01
CA ARG A 75 -18.00 0.20 18.30
C ARG A 75 -19.16 0.71 17.43
N ASN A 76 -18.89 1.27 16.26
CA ASN A 76 -19.91 1.75 15.33
C ASN A 76 -20.56 0.58 14.59
N ARG A 77 -21.82 0.74 14.17
CA ARG A 77 -22.58 -0.29 13.46
C ARG A 77 -23.36 0.29 12.29
N ASN A 78 -23.32 -0.39 11.13
CA ASN A 78 -24.01 0.06 9.91
C ASN A 78 -23.61 1.52 9.61
N THR A 79 -22.30 1.75 9.52
CA THR A 79 -21.74 3.10 9.42
C THR A 79 -20.95 3.22 8.13
N SER A 80 -21.22 4.27 7.36
CA SER A 80 -20.51 4.54 6.11
C SER A 80 -19.80 5.88 6.23
N CYS A 81 -18.47 5.87 6.12
CA CYS A 81 -17.68 7.09 6.24
C CYS A 81 -16.67 7.27 5.11
N THR A 82 -16.34 8.52 4.79
CA THR A 82 -15.22 8.85 3.90
C THR A 82 -14.27 9.79 4.62
N MET A 83 -12.96 9.65 4.41
CA MET A 83 -11.91 10.41 5.10
C MET A 83 -12.00 10.32 6.63
N VAL A 84 -11.52 9.20 7.18
CA VAL A 84 -11.47 8.97 8.63
C VAL A 84 -10.03 8.72 9.10
N PRO A 85 -9.14 9.73 9.11
CA PRO A 85 -7.87 9.61 9.82
C PRO A 85 -8.14 9.30 11.28
N SER A 86 -7.66 8.15 11.76
CA SER A 86 -7.76 7.73 13.16
C SER A 86 -6.48 7.17 13.75
N LYS A 87 -6.43 7.07 15.08
CA LYS A 87 -5.35 6.33 15.74
C LYS A 87 -5.80 4.91 16.08
N THR A 88 -7.08 4.75 16.45
CA THR A 88 -7.69 3.45 16.77
C THR A 88 -8.98 3.28 15.99
N PHE A 89 -9.19 2.08 15.45
CA PHE A 89 -10.40 1.72 14.71
C PHE A 89 -10.84 0.30 15.11
N ASP A 90 -11.64 0.21 16.17
CA ASP A 90 -11.89 -1.08 16.81
C ASP A 90 -13.38 -1.44 16.96
N ARG A 91 -13.67 -2.74 16.89
CA ARG A 91 -14.99 -3.33 17.23
C ARG A 91 -16.16 -2.83 16.37
N ASN A 92 -15.90 -2.35 15.15
CA ASN A 92 -16.92 -1.90 14.23
C ASN A 92 -17.62 -3.08 13.54
N ARG A 93 -18.87 -2.90 13.12
CA ARG A 93 -19.64 -3.93 12.42
C ARG A 93 -20.42 -3.39 11.23
N ASN A 94 -20.37 -4.07 10.08
CA ASN A 94 -21.06 -3.64 8.86
C ASN A 94 -20.68 -2.19 8.52
N THR A 95 -19.38 -1.90 8.45
CA THR A 95 -18.88 -0.54 8.26
C THR A 95 -18.08 -0.43 6.97
N THR A 96 -18.31 0.62 6.21
CA THR A 96 -17.55 0.91 4.99
C THR A 96 -16.88 2.26 5.15
N CYS A 97 -15.55 2.27 5.16
CA CYS A 97 -14.78 3.48 5.35
C CYS A 97 -13.71 3.63 4.27
N THR A 98 -13.49 4.84 3.77
CA THR A 98 -12.39 5.12 2.83
C THR A 98 -11.41 6.13 3.43
N MET A 99 -10.11 5.99 3.12
CA MET A 99 -9.04 6.81 3.69
C MET A 99 -9.00 6.73 5.22
N VAL A 100 -8.66 5.56 5.76
CA VAL A 100 -8.58 5.33 7.20
C VAL A 100 -7.15 5.02 7.66
N PRO A 101 -6.20 5.98 7.65
CA PRO A 101 -4.97 5.81 8.40
C PRO A 101 -5.32 5.48 9.86
N SER A 102 -4.91 4.33 10.37
CA SER A 102 -5.14 3.92 11.78
C SER A 102 -3.95 3.16 12.30
N LYS A 103 -3.49 3.41 13.52
CA LYS A 103 -2.37 2.64 14.10
C LYS A 103 -2.79 1.23 14.54
N THR A 104 -4.07 1.05 14.91
CA THR A 104 -4.64 -0.22 15.35
C THR A 104 -5.97 -0.47 14.63
N LEU A 105 -6.21 -1.72 14.20
CA LEU A 105 -7.45 -2.11 13.53
C LEU A 105 -7.92 -3.49 14.01
N ASP A 106 -8.64 -3.53 15.13
CA ASP A 106 -8.92 -4.80 15.81
C ASP A 106 -10.42 -5.10 15.97
N ARG A 107 -10.76 -6.40 15.92
CA ARG A 107 -12.09 -6.94 16.26
C ARG A 107 -13.25 -6.43 15.38
N ASN A 108 -12.98 -6.00 14.15
CA ASN A 108 -13.99 -5.55 13.21
C ASN A 108 -14.71 -6.73 12.54
N ARG A 109 -15.96 -6.53 12.08
CA ARG A 109 -16.74 -7.57 11.40
C ARG A 109 -17.51 -7.02 10.21
N ASN A 110 -17.45 -7.71 9.06
CA ASN A 110 -18.11 -7.27 7.82
C ASN A 110 -17.73 -5.81 7.49
N THR A 111 -16.43 -5.53 7.49
CA THR A 111 -15.91 -4.17 7.38
C THR A 111 -15.08 -4.03 6.12
N THR A 112 -15.29 -2.97 5.36
CA THR A 112 -14.45 -2.64 4.19
C THR A 112 -13.77 -1.33 4.46
N CYS A 113 -12.44 -1.34 4.51
CA CYS A 113 -11.64 -0.13 4.72
C CYS A 113 -10.60 0.02 3.61
N THR A 114 -10.45 1.21 3.03
CA THR A 114 -9.38 1.47 2.04
C THR A 114 -8.35 2.46 2.58
N MET A 115 -7.07 2.23 2.26
CA MET A 115 -5.92 3.03 2.72
C MET A 115 -5.73 3.02 4.24
N VAL A 116 -5.41 1.85 4.79
CA VAL A 116 -5.28 1.65 6.25
C VAL A 116 -3.87 1.23 6.65
N PRO A 117 -2.89 2.15 6.71
CA PRO A 117 -1.61 1.81 7.30
C PRO A 117 -1.73 1.54 8.80
N SER A 118 -1.91 0.27 9.21
CA SER A 118 -2.03 -0.18 10.61
C SER A 118 -0.87 -1.04 11.06
N LYS A 119 -0.40 -0.82 12.29
CA LYS A 119 0.69 -1.58 12.91
C LYS A 119 0.20 -2.89 13.52
N THR A 120 -1.04 -2.92 14.01
CA THR A 120 -1.70 -4.09 14.60
C THR A 120 -3.00 -4.38 13.86
N PHE A 121 -3.23 -5.65 13.58
CA PHE A 121 -4.41 -6.12 12.86
C PHE A 121 -4.82 -7.47 13.43
N ASP A 122 -5.78 -7.48 14.37
CA ASP A 122 -6.14 -8.71 15.07
C ASP A 122 -7.66 -8.96 15.18
N ARG A 123 -8.06 -10.23 15.11
CA ARG A 123 -9.42 -10.74 15.40
C ARG A 123 -10.54 -10.15 14.52
N ASN A 124 -10.23 -9.72 13.31
CA ASN A 124 -11.18 -9.24 12.31
C ASN A 124 -11.88 -10.41 11.60
N ARG A 125 -13.11 -10.20 11.12
CA ARG A 125 -13.89 -11.25 10.44
C ARG A 125 -14.67 -10.71 9.25
N ASN A 126 -14.58 -11.35 8.09
CA ASN A 126 -15.20 -10.86 6.85
C ASN A 126 -14.80 -9.39 6.57
N THR A 127 -13.52 -9.08 6.75
CA THR A 127 -13.00 -7.72 6.61
C THR A 127 -12.18 -7.63 5.33
N THR A 128 -12.35 -6.56 4.55
CA THR A 128 -11.52 -6.29 3.37
C THR A 128 -10.78 -4.99 3.61
N CYS A 129 -9.45 -5.03 3.61
CA CYS A 129 -8.62 -3.85 3.77
C CYS A 129 -7.61 -3.72 2.64
N THR A 130 -7.34 -2.49 2.20
CA THR A 130 -6.28 -2.20 1.23
C THR A 130 -5.23 -1.26 1.83
N MET A 131 -3.96 -1.55 1.54
CA MET A 131 -2.75 -0.87 2.01
C MET A 131 -2.50 -0.95 3.52
N VAL A 132 -2.23 -2.14 4.07
CA VAL A 132 -2.00 -2.36 5.52
C VAL A 132 -0.61 -2.92 5.85
N PRO A 133 0.42 -2.10 6.16
CA PRO A 133 1.70 -2.63 6.66
C PRO A 133 1.55 -3.11 8.12
N SER A 134 0.87 -4.24 8.37
CA SER A 134 0.72 -4.80 9.72
C SER A 134 1.89 -5.72 10.07
N LYS A 135 2.40 -5.57 11.30
CA LYS A 135 3.45 -6.44 11.85
C LYS A 135 2.89 -7.70 12.53
N THR A 136 1.59 -7.70 12.84
CA THR A 136 0.89 -8.82 13.49
C THR A 136 -0.42 -9.08 12.77
N PHE A 137 -0.71 -10.35 12.52
CA PHE A 137 -1.95 -10.81 11.88
C PHE A 137 -2.46 -12.04 12.63
N ASP A 138 -3.22 -11.83 13.69
CA ASP A 138 -3.62 -12.90 14.62
C ASP A 138 -5.13 -13.11 14.69
N ARG A 139 -5.56 -14.36 14.43
CA ARG A 139 -6.94 -14.87 14.60
C ARG A 139 -7.99 -14.18 13.72
N ASP A 140 -7.60 -13.71 12.54
CA ASP A 140 -8.53 -13.20 11.53
C ASP A 140 -9.24 -14.36 10.79
N ARG A 141 -10.47 -14.13 10.32
CA ARG A 141 -11.25 -15.15 9.61
C ARG A 141 -11.96 -14.55 8.39
N ASN A 142 -11.67 -15.08 7.20
CA ASN A 142 -12.20 -14.57 5.93
C ASN A 142 -11.89 -13.07 5.74
N THR A 143 -10.63 -12.70 5.97
CA THR A 143 -10.15 -11.33 5.93
C THR A 143 -9.09 -11.20 4.85
N THR A 144 -9.23 -10.23 3.95
CA THR A 144 -8.28 -9.99 2.85
C THR A 144 -7.66 -8.61 3.05
N CYS A 145 -6.36 -8.57 3.27
CA CYS A 145 -5.59 -7.34 3.44
C CYS A 145 -4.53 -7.28 2.36
N THR A 146 -4.60 -6.30 1.46
CA THR A 146 -3.58 -6.12 0.42
C THR A 146 -2.54 -5.11 0.90
N CYS A 147 -1.28 -5.51 0.98
CA CYS A 147 -0.18 -4.65 1.41
C CYS A 147 0.68 -4.40 0.18
N THR A 148 0.32 -3.38 -0.58
CA THR A 148 1.13 -2.94 -1.71
C THR A 148 2.33 -2.18 -1.14
N MET A 149 3.51 -2.77 -1.25
CA MET A 149 4.78 -2.10 -0.98
C MET A 149 5.29 -1.48 -2.28
N SER A 150 6.01 -0.37 -2.21
CA SER A 150 6.75 0.13 -3.36
C SER A 150 8.16 0.53 -2.96
N VAL A 151 9.05 0.56 -3.94
CA VAL A 151 10.45 0.88 -3.75
C VAL A 151 10.86 1.88 -4.82
N THR A 152 11.58 2.93 -4.45
CA THR A 152 12.21 3.85 -5.40
C THR A 152 13.69 3.53 -5.47
N LEU A 153 14.17 3.20 -6.67
CA LEU A 153 15.59 3.10 -6.96
C LEU A 153 16.10 4.47 -7.39
N HIS A 154 17.06 5.02 -6.65
CA HIS A 154 17.78 6.22 -7.04
C HIS A 154 18.97 5.80 -7.91
N THR A 155 18.96 6.15 -9.19
CA THR A 155 20.02 5.79 -10.14
C THR A 155 20.73 7.02 -10.68
N ASP A 156 21.90 6.83 -11.29
CA ASP A 156 22.64 7.92 -11.93
C ASP A 156 21.87 8.68 -13.02
N LEU A 157 20.90 8.02 -13.66
CA LEU A 157 20.10 8.61 -14.75
C LEU A 157 18.75 9.17 -14.27
N GLY A 158 18.40 8.96 -13.00
CA GLY A 158 17.11 9.34 -12.44
C GLY A 158 16.50 8.27 -11.54
N ASP A 159 15.28 8.54 -11.07
CA ASP A 159 14.57 7.66 -10.16
C ASP A 159 13.66 6.68 -10.91
N ILE A 160 13.52 5.47 -10.39
CA ILE A 160 12.58 4.46 -10.88
C ILE A 160 11.75 3.94 -9.70
N LYS A 161 10.43 4.14 -9.73
CA LYS A 161 9.52 3.64 -8.68
C LYS A 161 8.87 2.33 -9.12
N ILE A 162 8.95 1.33 -8.25
CA ILE A 162 8.49 -0.04 -8.49
C ILE A 162 7.44 -0.40 -7.46
N GLU A 163 6.26 -0.82 -7.91
CA GLU A 163 5.27 -1.51 -7.08
C GLU A 163 5.61 -3.00 -6.98
N LEU A 164 5.55 -3.55 -5.77
CA LEU A 164 5.83 -4.95 -5.48
C LEU A 164 4.55 -5.75 -5.24
N PHE A 165 4.47 -6.93 -5.83
CA PHE A 165 3.34 -7.84 -5.73
C PHE A 165 3.49 -8.83 -4.56
N CYS A 166 3.68 -8.30 -3.35
CA CYS A 166 3.95 -9.08 -2.13
C CYS A 166 2.89 -10.15 -1.81
N GLU A 167 1.64 -9.97 -2.26
CA GLU A 167 0.57 -10.96 -2.06
C GLU A 167 0.73 -12.18 -2.98
N SER A 168 1.20 -11.95 -4.21
CA SER A 168 1.35 -13.00 -5.21
C SER A 168 2.70 -13.72 -5.09
N CYS A 169 3.76 -12.97 -4.79
CA CYS A 169 5.14 -13.46 -4.69
C CYS A 169 5.76 -13.05 -3.33
N PRO A 170 5.27 -13.59 -2.20
CA PRO A 170 5.71 -13.20 -0.86
C PRO A 170 7.20 -13.45 -0.62
N VAL A 171 7.74 -14.60 -1.04
CA VAL A 171 9.14 -14.96 -0.78
C VAL A 171 10.07 -14.06 -1.58
N THR A 172 9.75 -13.83 -2.86
CA THR A 172 10.52 -12.97 -3.74
C THR A 172 10.52 -11.52 -3.25
N CYS A 173 9.36 -11.02 -2.83
CA CYS A 173 9.25 -9.66 -2.31
C CYS A 173 9.96 -9.50 -0.96
N GLU A 174 9.89 -10.49 -0.07
CA GLU A 174 10.64 -10.50 1.19
C GLU A 174 12.14 -10.42 0.93
N ASN A 175 12.66 -11.27 0.04
CA ASN A 175 14.06 -11.25 -0.38
C ASN A 175 14.46 -9.87 -0.92
N PHE A 176 13.70 -9.35 -1.87
CA PHE A 176 14.00 -8.07 -2.51
C PHE A 176 14.00 -6.92 -1.49
N LEU A 177 12.98 -6.82 -0.64
CA LEU A 177 12.87 -5.79 0.38
C LEU A 177 13.97 -5.90 1.44
N ALA A 178 14.33 -7.12 1.86
CA ALA A 178 15.40 -7.32 2.83
C ALA A 178 16.77 -6.92 2.27
N LEU A 179 17.06 -7.24 1.01
CA LEU A 179 18.28 -6.82 0.32
C LEU A 179 18.32 -5.30 0.12
N CYS A 180 17.18 -4.67 -0.20
CA CYS A 180 17.09 -3.21 -0.26
C CYS A 180 17.37 -2.57 1.11
N ALA A 181 16.79 -3.11 2.18
CA ALA A 181 16.96 -2.59 3.54
C ALA A 181 18.36 -2.82 4.12
N SER A 182 19.15 -3.72 3.54
CA SER A 182 20.54 -3.98 3.92
C SER A 182 21.56 -3.29 3.02
N ASP A 183 21.12 -2.30 2.22
CA ASP A 183 21.95 -1.55 1.26
C ASP A 183 22.68 -2.45 0.24
N TYR A 184 22.18 -3.66 0.00
CA TYR A 184 22.87 -4.68 -0.82
C TYR A 184 23.06 -4.24 -2.28
N TYR A 185 22.08 -3.49 -2.78
CA TYR A 185 22.06 -3.00 -4.15
C TYR A 185 22.79 -1.66 -4.34
N ASN A 186 23.20 -1.01 -3.27
CA ASN A 186 23.86 0.30 -3.36
C ASN A 186 25.23 0.12 -4.04
N GLY A 187 25.46 0.88 -5.10
CA GLY A 187 26.62 0.77 -5.98
C GLY A 187 26.53 -0.31 -7.07
N CYS A 188 25.46 -1.11 -7.11
CA CYS A 188 25.27 -2.12 -8.17
C CYS A 188 25.12 -1.43 -9.54
N ILE A 189 25.82 -1.98 -10.54
CA ILE A 189 25.73 -1.51 -11.93
C ILE A 189 24.64 -2.24 -12.70
N PHE A 190 24.14 -1.60 -13.75
CA PHE A 190 23.35 -2.25 -14.78
C PHE A 190 24.28 -2.99 -15.75
N HIS A 191 24.65 -4.23 -15.43
CA HIS A 191 25.69 -4.97 -16.15
C HIS A 191 25.25 -5.49 -17.53
N ARG A 192 23.96 -5.50 -17.84
CA ARG A 192 23.43 -5.96 -19.13
C ARG A 192 22.19 -5.17 -19.54
N ASN A 193 22.26 -4.52 -20.69
CA ASN A 193 21.21 -3.67 -21.24
C ASN A 193 20.97 -4.02 -22.71
N ILE A 194 19.79 -4.57 -23.02
CA ILE A 194 19.43 -4.97 -24.39
C ILE A 194 18.20 -4.16 -24.81
N LYS A 195 18.43 -3.20 -25.71
CA LYS A 195 17.39 -2.32 -26.26
C LYS A 195 16.18 -3.12 -26.79
N GLY A 196 14.97 -2.70 -26.44
CA GLY A 196 13.72 -3.36 -26.80
C GLY A 196 13.45 -4.68 -26.06
N PHE A 197 14.41 -5.20 -25.29
CA PHE A 197 14.28 -6.46 -24.57
C PHE A 197 14.20 -6.22 -23.05
N MET A 198 15.33 -5.98 -22.39
CA MET A 198 15.39 -5.85 -20.94
C MET A 198 16.68 -5.16 -20.43
N LEU A 199 16.60 -4.67 -19.20
CA LEU A 199 17.67 -4.07 -18.42
C LEU A 199 17.89 -4.89 -17.15
N GLN A 200 19.08 -5.47 -16.96
CA GLN A 200 19.40 -6.36 -15.84
C GLN A 200 20.41 -5.72 -14.87
N THR A 201 20.19 -5.95 -13.57
CA THR A 201 21.00 -5.44 -12.46
C THR A 201 20.93 -6.41 -11.27
N GLY A 202 21.40 -5.99 -10.10
CA GLY A 202 21.30 -6.74 -8.84
C GLY A 202 22.44 -7.72 -8.60
N ASP A 203 23.56 -7.56 -9.32
CA ASP A 203 24.81 -8.28 -9.07
C ASP A 203 25.87 -7.32 -8.48
N PRO A 204 26.22 -7.42 -7.18
CA PRO A 204 27.26 -6.59 -6.58
C PRO A 204 28.64 -6.76 -7.21
N THR A 205 28.91 -7.89 -7.87
CA THR A 205 30.17 -8.13 -8.58
C THR A 205 30.20 -7.47 -9.96
N GLY A 206 29.03 -7.12 -10.52
CA GLY A 206 28.91 -6.55 -11.87
C GLY A 206 29.35 -7.49 -12.99
N THR A 207 29.45 -8.80 -12.74
CA THR A 207 29.88 -9.82 -13.72
C THR A 207 28.72 -10.50 -14.43
N GLY A 208 27.51 -10.42 -13.85
CA GLY A 208 26.31 -11.14 -14.27
C GLY A 208 26.20 -12.56 -13.73
N LYS A 209 27.20 -13.03 -12.96
CA LYS A 209 27.21 -14.38 -12.36
C LYS A 209 27.10 -14.37 -10.83
N GLY A 210 27.25 -13.20 -10.21
CA GLY A 210 27.18 -13.05 -8.76
C GLY A 210 25.76 -12.88 -8.24
N GLY A 211 25.66 -12.51 -6.97
CA GLY A 211 24.38 -12.22 -6.34
C GLY A 211 23.74 -13.41 -5.62
N ASN A 212 23.42 -13.21 -4.35
CA ASN A 212 22.77 -14.20 -3.49
C ASN A 212 21.53 -13.61 -2.83
N SER A 213 20.57 -14.46 -2.47
CA SER A 213 19.42 -14.03 -1.69
C SER A 213 19.85 -13.58 -0.28
N ILE A 214 18.94 -12.95 0.44
CA ILE A 214 19.14 -12.60 1.86
C ILE A 214 19.46 -13.84 2.73
N TRP A 215 19.00 -15.02 2.32
CA TRP A 215 19.26 -16.28 3.03
C TRP A 215 20.60 -16.94 2.68
N GLY A 216 21.39 -16.33 1.77
CA GLY A 216 22.68 -16.87 1.33
C GLY A 216 22.61 -18.09 0.41
N GLN A 217 21.40 -18.54 0.05
CA GLN A 217 21.14 -19.67 -0.86
C GLN A 217 20.16 -19.27 -1.97
N LYS A 218 20.00 -20.08 -3.01
CA LYS A 218 18.98 -19.83 -4.02
C LYS A 218 17.58 -20.20 -3.49
N PHE A 219 16.54 -19.59 -4.04
CA PHE A 219 15.15 -19.85 -3.64
C PHE A 219 14.22 -20.13 -4.84
N GLU A 220 13.08 -20.75 -4.53
CA GLU A 220 12.09 -21.26 -5.48
C GLU A 220 11.44 -20.17 -6.35
N ASP A 221 10.94 -20.55 -7.52
CA ASP A 221 10.17 -19.67 -8.40
C ASP A 221 8.71 -19.52 -7.92
N GLU A 222 8.19 -18.29 -7.93
CA GLU A 222 6.80 -17.99 -7.57
C GLU A 222 5.99 -17.61 -8.82
N LEU A 223 5.81 -18.58 -9.72
CA LEU A 223 5.13 -18.37 -11.00
C LEU A 223 3.61 -18.22 -10.83
N ARG A 224 3.03 -17.23 -11.50
CA ARG A 224 1.59 -16.92 -11.44
C ARG A 224 1.02 -16.66 -12.82
N ASP A 225 -0.11 -17.28 -13.15
CA ASP A 225 -0.76 -17.14 -14.46
C ASP A 225 -1.23 -15.70 -14.77
N ASN A 226 -1.50 -14.89 -13.75
CA ASN A 226 -1.92 -13.50 -13.89
C ASN A 226 -0.74 -12.51 -14.01
N LEU A 227 0.49 -12.92 -13.66
CA LEU A 227 1.68 -12.08 -13.72
C LEU A 227 2.50 -12.45 -14.96
N LYS A 228 2.44 -11.58 -15.97
CA LYS A 228 3.07 -11.81 -17.28
C LYS A 228 3.90 -10.62 -17.72
N HIS A 229 4.88 -10.85 -18.57
CA HIS A 229 5.70 -9.83 -19.22
C HIS A 229 4.95 -9.23 -20.41
N ASN A 230 3.75 -8.70 -20.16
CA ASN A 230 2.83 -8.23 -21.21
C ASN A 230 2.96 -6.74 -21.55
N VAL A 231 3.67 -5.97 -20.71
CA VAL A 231 3.81 -4.51 -20.82
C VAL A 231 5.25 -4.09 -20.53
N ARG A 232 5.62 -2.86 -20.92
CA ARG A 232 6.86 -2.22 -20.50
C ARG A 232 6.89 -2.01 -18.98
N GLY A 233 8.06 -2.17 -18.38
CA GLY A 233 8.30 -1.93 -16.97
C GLY A 233 7.92 -3.08 -16.05
N VAL A 234 7.68 -4.30 -16.55
CA VAL A 234 7.53 -5.48 -15.68
C VAL A 234 8.89 -5.82 -15.09
N VAL A 235 8.92 -6.09 -13.77
CA VAL A 235 10.12 -6.41 -12.99
C VAL A 235 10.09 -7.87 -12.56
N SER A 236 11.17 -8.59 -12.86
CA SER A 236 11.26 -10.04 -12.65
C SER A 236 12.64 -10.44 -12.14
N MET A 237 12.71 -11.56 -11.41
CA MET A 237 13.98 -12.13 -10.96
C MET A 237 14.72 -12.78 -12.13
N ALA A 238 16.04 -12.59 -12.18
CA ALA A 238 16.91 -13.34 -13.07
C ALA A 238 17.32 -14.66 -12.40
N ASN A 239 17.30 -15.74 -13.18
CA ASN A 239 17.65 -17.08 -12.73
C ASN A 239 18.52 -17.80 -13.79
N ASN A 240 19.16 -18.89 -13.39
CA ASN A 240 19.99 -19.76 -14.24
C ASN A 240 19.33 -21.13 -14.47
N GLY A 241 18.00 -21.18 -14.39
CA GLY A 241 17.20 -22.40 -14.38
C GLY A 241 16.12 -22.35 -13.28
N PRO A 242 15.24 -23.38 -13.23
CA PRO A 242 14.19 -23.45 -12.23
C PRO A 242 14.73 -23.32 -10.81
N ASP A 243 14.03 -22.58 -9.95
CA ASP A 243 14.28 -22.46 -8.50
C ASP A 243 15.68 -21.95 -8.14
N SER A 244 16.25 -21.09 -9.00
CA SER A 244 17.61 -20.56 -8.84
C SER A 244 17.66 -19.04 -8.61
N ASN A 245 16.62 -18.47 -8.00
CA ASN A 245 16.54 -17.04 -7.72
C ASN A 245 17.57 -16.60 -6.67
N GLY A 246 18.16 -15.42 -6.89
CA GLY A 246 19.18 -14.84 -5.99
C GLY A 246 18.87 -13.38 -5.67
N SER A 247 19.74 -12.48 -6.14
CA SER A 247 19.52 -11.02 -6.02
C SER A 247 19.36 -10.32 -7.38
N GLN A 248 19.72 -10.98 -8.48
CA GLN A 248 19.65 -10.35 -9.79
C GLN A 248 18.20 -10.23 -10.25
N PHE A 249 17.86 -9.08 -10.82
CA PHE A 249 16.54 -8.80 -11.37
C PHE A 249 16.66 -7.96 -12.64
N PHE A 250 15.58 -7.92 -13.43
CA PHE A 250 15.55 -7.16 -14.66
C PHE A 250 14.22 -6.45 -14.89
N PHE A 251 14.28 -5.38 -15.68
CA PHE A 251 13.15 -4.63 -16.19
C PHE A 251 12.92 -4.98 -17.65
N SER A 252 11.67 -5.21 -18.04
CA SER A 252 11.31 -5.39 -19.45
C SER A 252 11.07 -4.05 -20.14
N TYR A 253 11.64 -3.87 -21.34
CA TYR A 253 11.37 -2.66 -22.15
C TYR A 253 10.11 -2.80 -23.01
N ALA A 254 9.70 -4.03 -23.32
CA ALA A 254 8.53 -4.34 -24.14
C ALA A 254 7.88 -5.65 -23.69
N LYS A 255 6.80 -6.05 -24.36
CA LYS A 255 6.12 -7.32 -24.13
C LYS A 255 7.04 -8.50 -24.49
N GLN A 256 7.31 -9.39 -23.54
CA GLN A 256 8.20 -10.55 -23.67
C GLN A 256 7.51 -11.88 -23.26
N PRO A 257 6.54 -12.37 -24.05
CA PRO A 257 5.71 -13.53 -23.65
C PRO A 257 6.49 -14.83 -23.52
N HIS A 258 7.70 -14.91 -24.10
CA HIS A 258 8.56 -16.10 -24.01
C HIS A 258 9.28 -16.25 -22.67
N LEU A 259 9.23 -15.22 -21.81
CA LEU A 259 9.73 -15.19 -20.44
C LEU A 259 8.66 -15.61 -19.41
N ASP A 260 7.39 -15.62 -19.83
CA ASP A 260 6.28 -16.04 -18.98
C ASP A 260 6.48 -17.49 -18.51
N MET A 261 6.14 -17.77 -17.25
CA MET A 261 6.32 -19.08 -16.61
C MET A 261 7.77 -19.60 -16.57
N LYS A 262 8.76 -18.72 -16.81
CA LYS A 262 10.20 -19.05 -16.65
C LYS A 262 10.90 -18.17 -15.63
N TYR A 263 10.42 -16.95 -15.46
CA TYR A 263 10.98 -15.97 -14.54
C TYR A 263 9.88 -15.47 -13.61
N THR A 264 10.20 -15.35 -12.32
CA THR A 264 9.28 -14.87 -11.31
C THR A 264 9.07 -13.37 -11.45
N VAL A 265 7.88 -12.97 -11.93
CA VAL A 265 7.44 -11.58 -11.99
C VAL A 265 7.00 -11.15 -10.59
N PHE A 266 7.66 -10.18 -9.99
CA PHE A 266 7.38 -9.77 -8.61
C PHE A 266 7.06 -8.28 -8.46
N GLY A 267 7.16 -7.49 -9.52
CA GLY A 267 6.80 -6.08 -9.47
C GLY A 267 6.61 -5.43 -10.84
N LYS A 268 6.28 -4.15 -10.80
CA LYS A 268 6.09 -3.33 -12.00
C LYS A 268 6.48 -1.88 -11.72
N VAL A 269 7.11 -1.24 -12.70
CA VAL A 269 7.38 0.19 -12.67
C VAL A 269 6.08 0.98 -12.72
N ILE A 270 5.90 1.87 -11.75
CA ILE A 270 4.73 2.75 -11.62
C ILE A 270 5.07 4.21 -11.89
N ASP A 271 6.34 4.59 -11.76
CA ASP A 271 6.85 5.94 -12.06
C ASP A 271 8.34 5.87 -12.46
N GLY A 272 8.82 6.86 -13.21
CA GLY A 272 10.20 6.90 -13.71
C GLY A 272 10.41 6.18 -15.05
N PHE A 273 9.40 6.16 -15.93
CA PHE A 273 9.54 5.63 -17.29
C PHE A 273 10.53 6.42 -18.13
N ASP A 274 10.67 7.74 -17.89
CA ASP A 274 11.66 8.58 -18.55
C ASP A 274 13.09 8.08 -18.27
N THR A 275 13.36 7.67 -17.02
CA THR A 275 14.64 7.06 -16.63
C THR A 275 14.90 5.75 -17.37
N LEU A 276 13.87 4.89 -17.52
CA LEU A 276 13.99 3.65 -18.32
C LEU A 276 14.27 3.96 -19.80
N ASP A 277 13.69 5.03 -20.34
CA ASP A 277 13.96 5.45 -21.72
C ASP A 277 15.40 5.94 -21.90
N GLU A 278 15.97 6.62 -20.90
CA GLU A 278 17.37 7.02 -20.90
C GLU A 278 18.31 5.82 -20.82
N PHE A 279 18.02 4.83 -19.97
CA PHE A 279 18.76 3.56 -19.96
C PHE A 279 18.69 2.84 -21.32
N GLU A 280 17.52 2.78 -21.95
CA GLU A 280 17.36 2.10 -23.23
C GLU A 280 18.12 2.75 -24.40
N LYS A 281 18.38 4.07 -24.31
CA LYS A 281 19.16 4.83 -25.30
C LYS A 281 20.67 4.71 -25.09
N GLN A 282 21.14 4.23 -23.94
CA GLN A 282 22.57 4.19 -23.66
C GLN A 282 23.33 3.32 -24.67
N PRO A 283 24.51 3.75 -25.12
CA PRO A 283 25.35 2.93 -25.98
C PRO A 283 25.90 1.75 -25.17
N VAL A 284 25.81 0.55 -25.75
CA VAL A 284 26.26 -0.71 -25.15
C VAL A 284 27.29 -1.37 -26.04
N ASP A 285 28.14 -2.21 -25.45
CA ASP A 285 29.01 -3.09 -26.20
C ASP A 285 28.19 -4.14 -26.97
N GLU A 286 28.46 -4.31 -28.27
CA GLU A 286 27.65 -5.17 -29.16
C GLU A 286 27.71 -6.66 -28.81
N LYS A 287 28.77 -7.12 -28.14
CA LYS A 287 28.98 -8.55 -27.83
C LYS A 287 28.44 -8.92 -26.46
N THR A 288 28.68 -8.06 -25.48
CA THR A 288 28.37 -8.30 -24.06
C THR A 288 27.08 -7.63 -23.62
N TYR A 289 26.58 -6.66 -24.39
CA TYR A 289 25.45 -5.80 -24.03
C TYR A 289 25.67 -5.01 -22.73
N ARG A 290 26.92 -4.80 -22.34
CA ARG A 290 27.27 -3.98 -21.18
C ARG A 290 27.26 -2.50 -21.59
N PRO A 291 26.61 -1.60 -20.84
CA PRO A 291 26.68 -0.16 -21.09
C PRO A 291 28.13 0.34 -21.12
N LEU A 292 28.46 1.17 -22.09
CA LEU A 292 29.80 1.79 -22.20
C LEU A 292 30.03 2.80 -21.07
N ASN A 293 28.98 3.54 -20.74
CA ASN A 293 28.95 4.41 -19.57
C ASN A 293 28.32 3.63 -18.42
N GLU A 294 29.10 3.39 -17.37
CA GLU A 294 28.57 2.71 -16.20
C GLU A 294 27.51 3.60 -15.52
N SER A 295 26.40 2.99 -15.15
CA SER A 295 25.35 3.61 -14.37
C SER A 295 25.01 2.69 -13.21
N ARG A 296 24.80 3.28 -12.04
CA ARG A 296 24.68 2.60 -10.75
C ARG A 296 23.36 2.92 -10.07
N ILE A 297 22.95 2.02 -9.20
CA ILE A 297 21.96 2.31 -8.16
C ILE A 297 22.72 2.99 -7.01
N GLN A 298 22.37 4.24 -6.73
CA GLN A 298 22.98 5.03 -5.65
C GLN A 298 22.41 4.64 -4.30
N ASP A 299 21.08 4.61 -4.21
CA ASP A 299 20.36 4.32 -2.98
C ASP A 299 18.96 3.77 -3.30
N ILE A 300 18.31 3.19 -2.29
CA ILE A 300 16.98 2.62 -2.42
C ILE A 300 16.07 3.09 -1.27
N THR A 301 14.98 3.76 -1.62
CA THR A 301 13.95 4.14 -0.66
C THR A 301 12.80 3.14 -0.66
N VAL A 302 12.53 2.50 0.49
CA VAL A 302 11.39 1.59 0.67
C VAL A 302 10.17 2.36 1.18
N HIS A 303 9.08 2.31 0.43
CA HIS A 303 7.81 2.96 0.77
C HIS A 303 6.79 1.94 1.27
N ALA A 304 6.37 2.10 2.52
CA ALA A 304 5.29 1.30 3.11
C ALA A 304 3.90 1.58 2.50
N ASN A 305 3.79 2.57 1.61
CA ASN A 305 2.57 2.92 0.88
C ASN A 305 2.96 3.32 -0.55
N PRO A 306 2.42 2.71 -1.62
CA PRO A 306 2.84 2.98 -3.00
C PRO A 306 2.55 4.40 -3.46
N ILE A 307 1.55 5.04 -2.85
CA ILE A 307 1.07 6.38 -3.20
C ILE A 307 1.74 7.44 -2.31
N ALA A 308 2.42 7.05 -1.23
CA ALA A 308 3.26 7.97 -0.49
C ALA A 308 4.53 8.22 -1.33
N GLY A 309 4.68 9.45 -1.77
CA GLY A 309 5.90 10.04 -2.31
C GLY A 309 6.16 11.32 -1.52
#